data_AF-A0A971TEI4-F1
#
_entry.id   AF-A0A971TEI4-F1
#
_cell.length_a   1.000
_cell.length_b   1.000
_cell.length_c   1.000
_cell.angle_alpha   90.00
_cell.angle_beta   90.00
_cell.angle_gamma   90.00
#
_symmetry.space_group_name_H-M   'P 1'
#
loop_
_entity.id
_entity.type
_entity.pdbx_description
1 polymer ?
#
loop_
_entity_poly.entity_id
_entity_poly.type
_entity_poly.pdbx_seq_one_letter_code
_entity_poly.pdbx_strand_id
1 'polypeptide(L)'
;MTTVLLGPQRFRLTAGAVLAEVAPDGVVATVTAGWRDREKHDAELDEVMGGRSHNLHLWHRLGHVLVNDHAFAAAAVAYNRAVDEANSLYSLRLTHALESVYATMRHTAREDLRDSALRAGLQSVRDIDAWYIWLVGELEQDLRTSGGMDSSEVVAQHRSEIREILDGAAALAIAGGHVGFLSRCLRLFDVTPPESMPVVGWSAGAMVLTEHIVLYHDKGLEGVQPAELWDRGLGRARGVVAMPHARRRMVLDDLDRNRVLAHRFAPARIVLLDDGSRLYLEGDGHLPDQARVIAADGTVTTLGEEMAMTNGAEGEHDRAAGRRRGPRR
;
A
#
# COMPACT_ATOMS: atom_id res chain seq x y z
N MET A 1 -9.89 -15.35 5.68
CA MET A 1 -8.59 -14.66 5.57
C MET A 1 -8.45 -13.67 6.72
N THR A 2 -7.30 -13.62 7.40
CA THR A 2 -6.99 -12.60 8.41
C THR A 2 -5.78 -11.80 7.96
N THR A 3 -5.94 -10.48 7.84
CA THR A 3 -4.85 -9.55 7.50
C THR A 3 -4.86 -8.39 8.49
N VAL A 4 -3.73 -8.12 9.15
CA VAL A 4 -3.64 -7.00 10.10
C VAL A 4 -2.64 -5.97 9.58
N LEU A 5 -3.12 -4.75 9.31
CA LEU A 5 -2.28 -3.62 8.96
C LEU A 5 -1.99 -2.80 10.23
N LEU A 6 -0.71 -2.60 10.51
CA LEU A 6 -0.25 -1.91 11.69
C LEU A 6 0.42 -0.59 11.33
N GLY A 7 0.26 0.37 12.24
CA GLY A 7 1.09 1.55 12.29
C GLY A 7 2.56 1.21 12.59
N PRO A 8 3.42 2.23 12.64
CA PRO A 8 4.84 2.07 12.87
C PRO A 8 5.20 1.48 14.22
N GLN A 9 6.22 0.62 14.24
CA GLN A 9 6.66 -0.15 15.41
C GLN A 9 7.92 0.46 16.07
N ARG A 10 8.02 1.79 16.15
CA ARG A 10 9.18 2.48 16.79
C ARG A 10 8.84 3.07 18.16
N PHE A 11 7.69 3.73 18.27
CA PHE A 11 7.28 4.41 19.51
C PHE A 11 6.22 3.63 20.29
N ARG A 12 5.44 2.81 19.58
CA ARG A 12 4.47 1.89 20.18
C ARG A 12 4.62 0.53 19.51
N LEU A 13 5.11 -0.44 20.27
CA LEU A 13 5.27 -1.83 19.82
C LEU A 13 3.95 -2.55 20.01
N THR A 14 3.30 -2.91 18.91
CA THR A 14 2.02 -3.63 18.89
C THR A 14 2.08 -4.95 18.12
N ALA A 15 3.11 -5.16 17.30
CA ALA A 15 3.25 -6.34 16.46
C ALA A 15 3.25 -7.65 17.28
N GLY A 16 4.05 -7.73 18.35
CA GLY A 16 4.11 -8.92 19.20
C GLY A 16 2.76 -9.27 19.85
N ALA A 17 2.06 -8.28 20.38
CA ALA A 17 0.74 -8.46 20.99
C ALA A 17 -0.31 -8.93 19.96
N VAL A 18 -0.29 -8.34 18.76
CA VAL A 18 -1.20 -8.72 17.65
C VAL A 18 -0.89 -10.14 17.18
N LEU A 19 0.38 -10.52 17.06
CA LEU A 19 0.76 -11.87 16.66
C LEU A 19 0.42 -12.91 17.71
N ALA A 20 0.57 -12.59 19.00
CA ALA A 20 0.10 -13.46 20.08
C ALA A 20 -1.43 -13.64 20.08
N GLU A 21 -2.18 -12.68 19.56
CA GLU A 21 -3.65 -12.76 19.42
C GLU A 21 -4.05 -13.63 18.22
N VAL A 22 -3.48 -13.39 17.04
CA VAL A 22 -3.90 -14.09 15.80
C VAL A 22 -3.20 -15.44 15.58
N ALA A 23 -2.06 -15.66 16.23
CA ALA A 23 -1.25 -16.88 16.17
C ALA A 23 -0.53 -17.10 17.53
N PRO A 24 -1.30 -17.51 18.57
CA PRO A 24 -0.78 -17.65 19.94
C PRO A 24 0.38 -18.65 20.03
N ASP A 25 0.31 -19.71 19.24
CA ASP A 25 1.31 -20.78 19.18
C ASP A 25 1.90 -20.93 17.77
N GLY A 26 2.98 -21.70 17.66
CA GLY A 26 3.64 -22.01 16.39
C GLY A 26 4.66 -20.98 15.93
N VAL A 27 5.34 -21.28 14.82
CA VAL A 27 6.40 -20.44 14.25
C VAL A 27 5.78 -19.25 13.50
N VAL A 28 6.37 -18.08 13.64
CA VAL A 28 6.01 -16.89 12.84
C VAL A 28 7.08 -16.68 11.77
N ALA A 29 6.74 -16.92 10.51
CA ALA A 29 7.62 -16.56 9.41
C ALA A 29 7.74 -15.02 9.36
N THR A 30 8.96 -14.49 9.22
CA THR A 30 9.18 -13.04 9.16
C THR A 30 9.85 -12.61 7.87
N VAL A 31 9.49 -11.43 7.37
CA VAL A 31 10.13 -10.79 6.21
C VAL A 31 10.66 -9.43 6.62
N THR A 32 11.98 -9.28 6.63
CA THR A 32 12.67 -8.03 6.96
C THR A 32 13.53 -7.51 5.81
N ALA A 33 13.29 -7.96 4.57
CA ALA A 33 14.07 -7.62 3.38
C ALA A 33 14.24 -6.10 3.13
N GLY A 34 13.28 -5.28 3.59
CA GLY A 34 13.40 -3.83 3.56
C GLY A 34 14.52 -3.25 4.43
N TRP A 35 15.14 -4.04 5.31
CA TRP A 35 16.29 -3.65 6.16
C TRP A 35 17.63 -3.84 5.46
N ARG A 36 17.64 -4.53 4.31
CA ARG A 36 18.82 -4.75 3.46
C ARG A 36 19.98 -5.35 4.26
N ASP A 37 21.12 -4.68 4.32
CA ASP A 37 22.32 -5.17 5.02
C ASP A 37 22.10 -5.40 6.53
N ARG A 38 21.02 -4.83 7.08
CA ARG A 38 20.60 -5.07 8.46
C ARG A 38 19.57 -6.20 8.63
N GLU A 39 19.18 -6.91 7.58
CA GLU A 39 18.17 -7.99 7.62
C GLU A 39 18.48 -9.06 8.67
N LYS A 40 19.77 -9.39 8.85
CA LYS A 40 20.24 -10.36 9.85
C LYS A 40 20.24 -9.87 11.30
N HIS A 41 19.99 -8.58 11.55
CA HIS A 41 19.95 -8.00 12.89
C HIS A 41 18.50 -7.96 13.39
N ASP A 42 17.86 -9.11 13.44
CA ASP A 42 16.45 -9.30 13.77
C ASP A 42 16.20 -9.84 15.18
N ALA A 43 17.23 -9.93 16.02
CA ALA A 43 17.10 -10.37 17.42
C ALA A 43 16.06 -9.58 18.23
N GLU A 44 15.99 -8.25 18.04
CA GLU A 44 14.95 -7.42 18.69
C GLU A 44 13.55 -7.78 18.18
N LEU A 45 13.42 -8.11 16.90
CA LEU A 45 12.15 -8.56 16.33
C LEU A 45 11.76 -9.93 16.87
N ASP A 46 12.72 -10.86 16.96
CA ASP A 46 12.50 -12.19 17.51
C ASP A 46 12.06 -12.14 18.98
N GLU A 47 12.67 -11.26 19.78
CA GLU A 47 12.26 -11.00 21.16
C GLU A 47 10.80 -10.51 21.23
N VAL A 48 10.41 -9.59 20.34
CA VAL A 48 9.01 -9.12 20.22
C VAL A 48 8.05 -10.26 19.83
N MET A 49 8.53 -11.29 19.13
CA MET A 49 7.75 -12.48 18.77
C MET A 49 7.84 -13.61 19.81
N GLY A 50 8.54 -13.39 20.93
CA GLY A 50 8.72 -14.40 21.98
C GLY A 50 9.64 -15.56 21.57
N GLY A 51 10.64 -15.31 20.72
CA GLY A 51 11.59 -16.33 20.28
C GLY A 51 11.04 -17.32 19.25
N ARG A 52 9.91 -16.99 18.62
CA ARG A 52 9.20 -17.85 17.66
C ARG A 52 9.39 -17.42 16.21
N SER A 53 10.24 -16.42 15.94
CA SER A 53 10.39 -15.90 14.59
C SER A 53 11.31 -16.79 13.75
N HIS A 54 10.95 -16.95 12.48
CA HIS A 54 11.81 -17.57 11.48
C HIS A 54 11.88 -16.64 10.27
N ASN A 55 12.99 -15.92 10.14
CA ASN A 55 13.16 -14.96 9.06
C ASN A 55 13.46 -15.65 7.73
N LEU A 56 12.75 -15.23 6.69
CA LEU A 56 12.94 -15.77 5.35
C LEU A 56 14.23 -15.28 4.68
N HIS A 57 14.87 -14.25 5.22
CA HIS A 57 16.14 -13.69 4.75
C HIS A 57 16.18 -13.41 3.24
N LEU A 58 15.11 -12.80 2.70
CA LEU A 58 14.92 -12.63 1.27
C LEU A 58 15.99 -11.71 0.64
N TRP A 59 16.47 -10.68 1.35
CA TRP A 59 17.55 -9.84 0.85
C TRP A 59 18.87 -10.62 0.71
N HIS A 60 19.20 -11.44 1.70
CA HIS A 60 20.35 -12.34 1.61
C HIS A 60 20.22 -13.34 0.45
N ARG A 61 19.04 -13.94 0.28
CA ARG A 61 18.76 -14.85 -0.85
C ARG A 61 18.88 -14.14 -2.20
N LEU A 62 18.44 -12.88 -2.31
CA LEU A 62 18.64 -12.08 -3.53
C LEU A 62 20.14 -11.92 -3.83
N GLY A 63 20.96 -11.64 -2.81
CA GLY A 63 22.42 -11.59 -2.97
C GLY A 63 22.99 -12.91 -3.50
N HIS A 64 22.52 -14.05 -2.98
CA HIS A 64 22.93 -15.37 -3.45
C HIS A 64 22.54 -15.61 -4.92
N VAL A 65 21.32 -15.25 -5.33
CA VAL A 65 20.87 -15.35 -6.73
C VAL A 65 21.75 -14.49 -7.64
N LEU A 66 22.01 -13.23 -7.28
CA LEU A 66 22.79 -12.31 -8.12
C LEU A 66 24.23 -12.78 -8.33
N VAL A 67 24.82 -13.49 -7.36
CA VAL A 67 26.17 -14.06 -7.47
C VAL A 67 26.18 -15.34 -8.30
N ASN A 68 25.16 -16.18 -8.18
CA ASN A 68 25.16 -17.53 -8.77
C ASN A 68 24.38 -17.63 -10.10
N ASP A 69 23.62 -16.61 -10.48
CA ASP A 69 22.94 -16.51 -11.76
C ASP A 69 23.24 -15.16 -12.44
N HIS A 70 24.33 -15.13 -13.20
CA HIS A 70 24.77 -13.92 -13.88
C HIS A 70 23.84 -13.46 -15.01
N ALA A 71 23.11 -14.39 -15.63
CA ALA A 71 22.15 -14.05 -16.68
C ALA A 71 20.96 -13.29 -16.08
N PHE A 72 20.38 -13.83 -15.00
CA PHE A 72 19.36 -13.12 -14.23
C PHE A 72 19.89 -11.80 -13.68
N ALA A 73 21.11 -11.75 -13.13
CA ALA A 73 21.68 -10.52 -12.58
C ALA A 73 21.78 -9.40 -13.64
N ALA A 74 22.23 -9.72 -14.85
CA ALA A 74 22.28 -8.77 -15.95
C ALA A 74 20.89 -8.28 -16.36
N ALA A 75 19.92 -9.19 -16.45
CA ALA A 75 18.52 -8.86 -16.75
C ALA A 75 17.90 -7.98 -15.66
N ALA A 76 18.15 -8.28 -14.38
CA ALA A 76 17.65 -7.49 -13.25
C ALA A 76 18.21 -6.06 -13.25
N VAL A 77 19.47 -5.86 -13.64
CA VAL A 77 20.04 -4.51 -13.82
C VAL A 77 19.34 -3.75 -14.94
N ALA A 78 19.11 -4.40 -16.09
CA ALA A 78 18.40 -3.79 -17.21
C ALA A 78 16.95 -3.44 -16.84
N TYR A 79 16.24 -4.34 -16.15
CA TYR A 79 14.90 -4.12 -15.63
C TYR A 79 14.84 -2.92 -14.68
N ASN A 80 15.75 -2.84 -13.70
CA ASN A 80 15.77 -1.71 -12.76
C ASN A 80 15.96 -0.37 -13.47
N ARG A 81 16.86 -0.32 -14.46
CA ARG A 81 17.05 0.89 -15.29
C ARG A 81 15.77 1.26 -16.04
N ALA A 82 15.11 0.29 -16.66
CA ALA A 82 13.86 0.54 -17.39
C ALA A 82 12.74 1.04 -16.46
N VAL A 83 12.65 0.50 -15.23
CA VAL A 83 11.69 0.96 -14.23
C VAL A 83 12.00 2.39 -13.76
N ASP A 84 13.28 2.74 -13.57
CA ASP A 84 13.70 4.10 -13.19
C ASP A 84 13.37 5.11 -14.31
N GLU A 85 13.59 4.74 -15.58
CA GLU A 85 13.21 5.55 -16.74
C GLU A 85 11.68 5.71 -16.85
N ALA A 86 10.92 4.62 -16.65
CA ALA A 86 9.47 4.65 -16.63
C ALA A 86 8.92 5.52 -15.49
N ASN A 87 9.51 5.43 -14.30
CA ASN A 87 9.15 6.28 -13.15
C ASN A 87 9.43 7.77 -13.46
N SER A 88 10.56 8.09 -14.07
CA SER A 88 10.88 9.47 -14.46
C SER A 88 9.83 10.07 -15.41
N LEU A 89 9.38 9.30 -16.40
CA LEU A 89 8.31 9.72 -17.32
C LEU A 89 6.96 9.82 -16.62
N TYR A 90 6.67 8.89 -15.70
CA TYR A 90 5.46 8.92 -14.88
C TYR A 90 5.40 10.16 -13.99
N SER A 91 6.44 10.42 -13.20
CA SER A 91 6.52 11.57 -12.29
C SER A 91 6.37 12.90 -13.04
N LEU A 92 6.99 13.03 -14.22
CA LEU A 92 6.84 14.21 -15.07
C LEU A 92 5.39 14.43 -15.50
N ARG A 93 4.73 13.39 -16.03
CA ARG A 93 3.34 13.46 -16.49
C ARG A 93 2.38 13.72 -15.33
N LEU A 94 2.59 13.03 -14.21
CA LEU A 94 1.76 13.13 -13.02
C LEU A 94 1.81 14.55 -12.44
N THR A 95 3.00 15.13 -12.34
CA THR A 95 3.21 16.48 -11.79
C THR A 95 2.35 17.49 -12.53
N HIS A 96 2.47 17.57 -13.85
CA HIS A 96 1.71 18.53 -14.64
C HIS A 96 0.20 18.26 -14.65
N ALA A 97 -0.22 16.99 -14.64
CA ALA A 97 -1.63 16.65 -14.54
C ALA A 97 -2.23 17.12 -13.21
N LEU A 98 -1.52 16.92 -12.09
CA LEU A 98 -1.97 17.38 -10.78
C LEU A 98 -1.93 18.91 -10.65
N GLU A 99 -0.90 19.58 -11.18
CA GLU A 99 -0.85 21.05 -11.26
C GLU A 99 -2.09 21.61 -11.96
N SER A 100 -2.50 21.00 -13.07
CA SER A 100 -3.71 21.38 -13.80
C SER A 100 -4.99 21.19 -12.97
N VAL A 101 -5.10 20.08 -12.23
CA VAL A 101 -6.23 19.84 -11.31
C VAL A 101 -6.28 20.92 -10.22
N TYR A 102 -5.17 21.17 -9.53
CA TYR A 102 -5.12 22.18 -8.47
C TYR A 102 -5.38 23.60 -8.98
N ALA A 103 -4.85 23.96 -10.15
CA ALA A 103 -5.14 25.23 -10.79
C ALA A 103 -6.63 25.39 -11.12
N THR A 104 -7.27 24.32 -11.61
CA THR A 104 -8.70 24.28 -11.91
C THR A 104 -9.54 24.44 -10.64
N MET A 105 -9.16 23.79 -9.54
CA MET A 105 -9.87 23.89 -8.25
C MET A 105 -9.90 25.34 -7.74
N ARG A 106 -8.79 26.06 -7.90
CA ARG A 106 -8.63 27.44 -7.43
C ARG A 106 -9.21 28.48 -8.41
N HIS A 107 -9.67 28.06 -9.58
CA HIS A 107 -10.16 28.97 -10.61
C HIS A 107 -11.61 29.39 -10.38
N THR A 108 -11.87 30.69 -10.52
CA THR A 108 -13.22 31.26 -10.44
C THR A 108 -13.98 31.00 -11.73
N ALA A 109 -14.89 30.05 -11.70
CA ALA A 109 -15.83 29.73 -12.78
C ALA A 109 -17.19 29.33 -12.20
N ARG A 110 -18.19 29.17 -13.07
CA ARG A 110 -19.45 28.54 -12.68
C ARG A 110 -19.18 27.13 -12.12
N GLU A 111 -19.87 26.79 -11.05
CA GLU A 111 -19.65 25.55 -10.29
C GLU A 111 -19.82 24.29 -11.15
N ASP A 112 -20.88 24.22 -11.96
CA ASP A 112 -21.16 23.11 -12.87
C ASP A 112 -20.00 22.83 -13.86
N LEU A 113 -19.44 23.91 -14.43
CA LEU A 113 -18.33 23.83 -15.37
C LEU A 113 -17.02 23.45 -14.66
N ARG A 114 -16.76 24.03 -13.48
CA ARG A 114 -15.58 23.71 -12.69
C ARG A 114 -15.58 22.24 -12.25
N ASP A 115 -16.70 21.74 -11.74
CA ASP A 115 -16.83 20.36 -11.31
C ASP A 115 -16.68 19.36 -12.46
N SER A 116 -17.21 19.71 -13.64
CA SER A 116 -16.99 18.90 -14.85
C SER A 116 -15.51 18.87 -15.25
N ALA A 117 -14.82 20.01 -15.21
CA ALA A 117 -13.39 20.08 -15.50
C ALA A 117 -12.55 19.31 -14.48
N LEU A 118 -12.89 19.37 -13.19
CA LEU A 118 -12.21 18.63 -12.12
C LEU A 118 -12.35 17.12 -12.28
N ARG A 119 -13.56 16.63 -12.61
CA ARG A 119 -13.76 15.20 -12.91
C ARG A 119 -12.91 14.74 -14.08
N ALA A 120 -12.84 15.54 -15.15
CA ALA A 120 -12.02 15.22 -16.32
C ALA A 120 -10.52 15.21 -15.98
N GLY A 121 -10.03 16.22 -15.25
CA GLY A 121 -8.62 16.29 -14.83
C GLY A 121 -8.22 15.13 -13.91
N LEU A 122 -9.07 14.78 -12.94
CA LEU A 122 -8.85 13.61 -12.08
C LEU A 122 -8.85 12.30 -12.87
N GLN A 123 -9.69 12.17 -13.90
CA GLN A 123 -9.66 11.01 -14.77
C GLN A 123 -8.33 10.92 -15.53
N SER A 124 -7.81 12.04 -16.05
CA SER A 124 -6.49 12.06 -16.70
C SER A 124 -5.36 11.63 -15.76
N VAL A 125 -5.41 12.02 -14.49
CA VAL A 125 -4.45 11.55 -13.46
C VAL A 125 -4.53 10.03 -13.29
N ARG A 126 -5.75 9.47 -13.19
CA ARG A 126 -5.96 8.02 -13.09
C ARG A 126 -5.49 7.26 -14.34
N ASP A 127 -5.65 7.85 -15.52
CA ASP A 127 -5.19 7.24 -16.77
C ASP A 127 -3.65 7.18 -16.82
N ILE A 128 -2.96 8.18 -16.25
CA ILE A 128 -1.50 8.17 -16.08
C ILE A 128 -1.07 7.06 -15.10
N ASP A 129 -1.76 6.92 -13.97
CA ASP A 129 -1.50 5.84 -13.00
C ASP A 129 -1.70 4.45 -13.62
N ALA A 130 -2.81 4.26 -14.34
CA ALA A 130 -3.13 2.98 -14.99
C ALA A 130 -2.09 2.61 -16.05
N TRP A 131 -1.66 3.58 -16.86
CA TRP A 131 -0.58 3.38 -17.82
C TRP A 131 0.73 2.96 -17.15
N TYR A 132 1.11 3.62 -16.05
CA TYR A 132 2.35 3.32 -15.35
C TYR A 132 2.35 1.92 -14.75
N ILE A 133 1.27 1.53 -14.07
CA ILE A 133 1.13 0.18 -13.51
C ILE A 133 1.14 -0.90 -14.58
N TRP A 134 0.47 -0.65 -15.71
CA TRP A 134 0.53 -1.56 -16.85
C TRP A 134 1.98 -1.71 -17.34
N LEU A 135 2.70 -0.60 -17.57
CA LEU A 135 4.07 -0.62 -18.07
C LEU A 135 5.05 -1.34 -17.13
N VAL A 136 4.99 -1.05 -15.82
CA VAL A 136 5.81 -1.76 -14.82
C VAL A 136 5.48 -3.26 -14.80
N GLY A 137 4.21 -3.61 -15.00
CA GLY A 137 3.77 -4.99 -15.12
C GLY A 137 4.33 -5.72 -16.34
N GLU A 138 4.39 -5.06 -17.50
CA GLU A 138 5.02 -5.61 -18.70
C GLU A 138 6.53 -5.81 -18.50
N LEU A 139 7.22 -4.82 -17.92
CA LEU A 139 8.64 -4.93 -17.60
C LEU A 139 8.93 -6.09 -16.63
N GLU A 140 8.06 -6.31 -15.64
CA GLU A 140 8.16 -7.44 -14.72
C GLU A 140 7.96 -8.77 -15.46
N GLN A 141 6.98 -8.85 -16.39
CA GLN A 141 6.78 -10.05 -17.20
C GLN A 141 7.97 -10.36 -18.13
N ASP A 142 8.60 -9.34 -18.70
CA ASP A 142 9.82 -9.50 -19.48
C ASP A 142 10.96 -10.04 -18.62
N LEU A 143 11.12 -9.53 -17.38
CA LEU A 143 12.09 -10.07 -16.43
C LEU A 143 11.75 -11.53 -16.04
N ARG A 144 10.45 -11.85 -15.90
CA ARG A 144 10.01 -13.21 -15.56
C ARG A 144 10.35 -14.23 -16.63
N THR A 145 10.02 -13.90 -17.86
CA THR A 145 10.12 -14.80 -19.01
C THR A 145 11.50 -14.75 -19.65
N SER A 146 11.88 -13.61 -20.21
CA SER A 146 13.14 -13.39 -20.94
C SER A 146 14.33 -13.19 -20.00
N GLY A 147 14.10 -12.55 -18.85
CA GLY A 147 15.13 -12.25 -17.85
C GLY A 147 15.46 -13.41 -16.91
N GLY A 148 14.80 -14.55 -17.06
CA GLY A 148 15.13 -15.79 -16.36
C GLY A 148 14.62 -15.89 -14.92
N MET A 149 13.74 -15.00 -14.45
CA MET A 149 13.20 -15.11 -13.09
C MET A 149 12.49 -16.46 -12.84
N ASP A 150 11.76 -16.95 -13.84
CA ASP A 150 10.98 -18.20 -13.73
C ASP A 150 11.73 -19.44 -14.23
N SER A 151 12.83 -19.27 -14.96
CA SER A 151 13.67 -20.37 -15.44
C SER A 151 14.96 -20.58 -14.64
N SER A 152 15.32 -19.66 -13.75
CA SER A 152 16.51 -19.75 -12.90
C SER A 152 16.38 -20.87 -11.86
N GLU A 153 17.30 -21.84 -11.91
CA GLU A 153 17.36 -22.94 -10.93
C GLU A 153 17.64 -22.43 -9.51
N VAL A 154 18.48 -21.39 -9.36
CA VAL A 154 18.83 -20.80 -8.05
C VAL A 154 17.62 -20.12 -7.43
N VAL A 155 16.83 -19.39 -8.24
CA VAL A 155 15.56 -18.79 -7.78
C VAL A 155 14.57 -19.90 -7.41
N ALA A 156 14.42 -20.93 -8.25
CA ALA A 156 13.52 -22.04 -8.00
C ALA A 156 13.84 -22.78 -6.68
N GLN A 157 15.13 -23.00 -6.40
CA GLN A 157 15.59 -23.59 -5.14
C GLN A 157 15.13 -22.76 -3.94
N HIS A 158 15.41 -21.45 -3.93
CA HIS A 158 15.00 -20.59 -2.82
C HIS A 158 13.48 -20.48 -2.68
N ARG A 159 12.73 -20.45 -3.80
CA ARG A 159 11.26 -20.50 -3.76
C ARG A 159 10.77 -21.77 -3.07
N SER A 160 11.41 -22.92 -3.30
CA SER A 160 11.06 -24.17 -2.63
C SER A 160 11.36 -24.12 -1.12
N GLU A 161 12.55 -23.67 -0.73
CA GLU A 161 12.95 -23.54 0.68
C GLU A 161 12.02 -22.59 1.45
N ILE A 162 11.63 -21.47 0.83
CA ILE A 162 10.70 -20.51 1.42
C ILE A 162 9.31 -21.12 1.58
N ARG A 163 8.82 -21.87 0.58
CA ARG A 163 7.53 -22.55 0.65
C ARG A 163 7.49 -23.53 1.82
N GLU A 164 8.55 -24.32 2.01
CA GLU A 164 8.65 -25.25 3.15
C GLU A 164 8.56 -24.53 4.51
N ILE A 165 9.24 -23.39 4.65
CA ILE A 165 9.15 -22.57 5.88
C ILE A 165 7.72 -22.03 6.07
N LEU A 166 7.09 -21.54 5.01
CA LEU A 166 5.73 -21.01 5.07
C LEU A 166 4.70 -22.09 5.39
N ASP A 167 4.82 -23.28 4.82
CA ASP A 167 3.91 -24.41 5.06
C ASP A 167 3.92 -24.85 6.54
N GLY A 168 5.05 -24.65 7.25
CA GLY A 168 5.20 -24.90 8.68
C GLY A 168 4.86 -23.71 9.59
N ALA A 169 4.58 -22.53 9.04
CA ALA A 169 4.36 -21.32 9.83
C ALA A 169 2.89 -21.14 10.25
N ALA A 170 2.67 -20.66 11.46
CA ALA A 170 1.35 -20.30 11.98
C ALA A 170 0.88 -18.91 11.50
N ALA A 171 1.81 -18.01 11.18
CA ALA A 171 1.54 -16.68 10.66
C ALA A 171 2.74 -16.13 9.87
N LEU A 172 2.47 -15.10 9.06
CA LEU A 172 3.49 -14.31 8.36
C LEU A 172 3.52 -12.87 8.88
N ALA A 173 4.69 -12.39 9.30
CA ALA A 173 4.91 -11.02 9.70
C ALA A 173 5.82 -10.30 8.69
N ILE A 174 5.33 -9.20 8.08
CA ILE A 174 6.06 -8.41 7.09
C ILE A 174 6.45 -7.07 7.70
N ALA A 175 7.76 -6.87 7.88
CA ALA A 175 8.28 -5.69 8.54
C ALA A 175 8.33 -4.46 7.63
N GLY A 176 8.40 -3.29 8.27
CA GLY A 176 8.75 -2.04 7.62
C GLY A 176 10.18 -2.01 7.08
N GLY A 177 10.53 -0.98 6.30
CA GLY A 177 11.85 -0.80 5.72
C GLY A 177 11.74 -0.08 4.38
N HIS A 178 12.70 -0.31 3.48
CA HIS A 178 12.64 0.17 2.11
C HIS A 178 11.63 -0.65 1.30
N VAL A 179 10.47 -0.05 0.98
CA VAL A 179 9.35 -0.76 0.32
C VAL A 179 9.70 -1.34 -1.04
N GLY A 180 10.54 -0.64 -1.83
CA GLY A 180 10.93 -1.13 -3.15
C GLY A 180 11.70 -2.46 -3.13
N PHE A 181 12.71 -2.59 -2.26
CA PHE A 181 13.43 -3.85 -2.07
C PHE A 181 12.56 -4.94 -1.44
N LEU A 182 11.70 -4.56 -0.49
CA LEU A 182 10.74 -5.48 0.11
C LEU A 182 9.81 -6.10 -0.95
N SER A 183 9.14 -5.27 -1.75
CA SER A 183 8.23 -5.70 -2.82
C SER A 183 8.95 -6.58 -3.85
N ARG A 184 10.12 -6.14 -4.32
CA ARG A 184 10.92 -6.89 -5.29
C ARG A 184 11.33 -8.27 -4.79
N CYS A 185 11.76 -8.38 -3.52
CA CYS A 185 12.12 -9.66 -2.93
C CYS A 185 10.90 -10.58 -2.77
N LEU A 186 9.77 -10.05 -2.29
CA LEU A 186 8.52 -10.81 -2.17
C LEU A 186 8.09 -11.40 -3.52
N ARG A 187 8.19 -10.61 -4.60
CA ARG A 187 7.86 -11.04 -5.97
C ARG A 187 8.86 -12.04 -6.53
N LEU A 188 10.17 -11.78 -6.42
CA LEU A 188 11.22 -12.67 -6.92
C LEU A 188 11.08 -14.07 -6.34
N PHE A 189 10.80 -14.17 -5.04
CA PHE A 189 10.69 -15.44 -4.33
C PHE A 189 9.26 -15.98 -4.22
N ASP A 190 8.31 -15.44 -4.98
CA ASP A 190 6.90 -15.85 -5.01
C ASP A 190 6.31 -16.09 -3.60
N VAL A 191 6.58 -15.19 -2.66
CA VAL A 191 6.13 -15.29 -1.27
C VAL A 191 4.61 -15.12 -1.22
N THR A 192 3.91 -16.26 -1.17
CA THR A 192 2.46 -16.36 -1.31
C THR A 192 1.87 -17.05 -0.08
N PRO A 193 1.51 -16.30 0.98
CA PRO A 193 0.94 -16.91 2.18
C PRO A 193 -0.44 -17.52 1.86
N PRO A 194 -0.76 -18.71 2.41
CA PRO A 194 -2.09 -19.29 2.31
C PRO A 194 -3.18 -18.30 2.75
N GLU A 195 -4.38 -18.44 2.19
CA GLU A 195 -5.50 -17.54 2.51
C GLU A 195 -5.91 -17.65 4.00
N SER A 196 -5.81 -18.85 4.57
CA SER A 196 -6.10 -19.13 5.97
C SER A 196 -5.03 -18.61 6.94
N MET A 197 -3.78 -18.43 6.49
CA MET A 197 -2.67 -17.99 7.33
C MET A 197 -2.86 -16.50 7.70
N PRO A 198 -2.85 -16.12 8.99
CA PRO A 198 -2.81 -14.72 9.39
C PRO A 198 -1.57 -14.01 8.86
N VAL A 199 -1.75 -12.82 8.28
CA VAL A 199 -0.64 -11.98 7.80
C VAL A 199 -0.67 -10.63 8.47
N VAL A 200 0.43 -10.24 9.11
CA VAL A 200 0.57 -8.98 9.85
C VAL A 200 1.64 -8.13 9.17
N GLY A 201 1.30 -6.91 8.74
CA GLY A 201 2.24 -6.00 8.10
C GLY A 201 2.28 -4.64 8.78
N TRP A 202 3.46 -4.03 8.93
CA TRP A 202 3.59 -2.65 9.43
C TRP A 202 4.46 -1.79 8.52
N SER A 203 4.18 -0.49 8.50
CA SER A 203 4.90 0.47 7.66
C SER A 203 4.94 0.00 6.19
N ALA A 204 6.13 -0.18 5.59
CA ALA A 204 6.25 -0.74 4.24
C ALA A 204 5.58 -2.11 4.08
N GLY A 205 5.61 -2.96 5.12
CA GLY A 205 4.90 -4.23 5.17
C GLY A 205 3.39 -4.08 5.02
N ALA A 206 2.80 -3.03 5.61
CA ALA A 206 1.39 -2.74 5.42
C ALA A 206 1.08 -2.27 3.98
N MET A 207 1.98 -1.48 3.39
CA MET A 207 1.84 -0.99 2.01
C MET A 207 1.94 -2.11 0.97
N VAL A 208 2.83 -3.09 1.16
CA VAL A 208 2.92 -4.22 0.21
C VAL A 208 1.73 -5.17 0.31
N LEU A 209 0.96 -5.15 1.41
CA LEU A 209 -0.24 -5.97 1.53
C LEU A 209 -1.44 -5.41 0.77
N THR A 210 -1.43 -4.12 0.40
CA THR A 210 -2.51 -3.49 -0.37
C THR A 210 -2.38 -3.75 -1.87
N GLU A 211 -3.35 -3.31 -2.67
CA GLU A 211 -3.30 -3.43 -4.15
C GLU A 211 -2.26 -2.48 -4.76
N HIS A 212 -2.13 -1.28 -4.18
CA HIS A 212 -1.25 -0.23 -4.67
C HIS A 212 -0.24 0.18 -3.59
N ILE A 213 1.02 0.32 -3.99
CA ILE A 213 2.09 0.88 -3.17
C ILE A 213 2.24 2.35 -3.57
N VAL A 214 1.87 3.26 -2.67
CA VAL A 214 1.94 4.71 -2.92
C VAL A 214 3.06 5.32 -2.08
N LEU A 215 3.99 6.02 -2.74
CA LEU A 215 5.05 6.79 -2.09
C LEU A 215 4.59 8.23 -1.89
N TYR A 216 4.88 8.77 -0.70
CA TYR A 216 4.47 10.11 -0.32
C TYR A 216 5.40 10.64 0.75
N HIS A 217 5.77 11.91 0.64
CA HIS A 217 6.46 12.63 1.70
C HIS A 217 6.32 14.15 1.53
N ASP A 218 5.19 14.72 1.94
CA ASP A 218 4.93 16.17 1.86
C ASP A 218 5.88 17.00 2.75
N LYS A 219 6.43 16.39 3.81
CA LYS A 219 7.30 17.05 4.81
C LYS A 219 8.80 16.77 4.58
N GLY A 220 9.18 16.39 3.36
CA GLY A 220 10.57 16.17 2.96
C GLY A 220 11.33 17.48 2.72
N LEU A 221 12.63 17.38 2.44
CA LEU A 221 13.49 18.55 2.12
C LEU A 221 13.04 19.28 0.85
N GLU A 222 12.49 18.55 -0.10
CA GLU A 222 11.98 19.07 -1.38
C GLU A 222 10.57 19.67 -1.26
N GLY A 223 10.05 19.75 -0.03
CA GLY A 223 8.71 20.21 0.25
C GLY A 223 7.64 19.23 -0.24
N VAL A 224 6.50 19.80 -0.60
CA VAL A 224 5.29 19.03 -0.89
C VAL A 224 5.34 18.47 -2.31
N GLN A 225 5.56 17.17 -2.44
CA GLN A 225 5.58 16.45 -3.72
C GLN A 225 4.25 15.72 -3.98
N PRO A 226 3.91 15.40 -5.25
CA PRO A 226 2.83 14.46 -5.55
C PRO A 226 3.01 13.12 -4.83
N ALA A 227 1.92 12.54 -4.33
CA ALA A 227 1.95 11.13 -3.97
C ALA A 227 2.07 10.31 -5.26
N GLU A 228 3.04 9.41 -5.32
CA GLU A 228 3.36 8.63 -6.52
C GLU A 228 2.93 7.18 -6.34
N LEU A 229 2.24 6.64 -7.33
CA LEU A 229 2.02 5.21 -7.42
C LEU A 229 3.35 4.57 -7.84
N TRP A 230 3.90 3.71 -7.00
CA TRP A 230 5.22 3.10 -7.24
C TRP A 230 5.13 1.73 -7.90
N ASP A 231 4.22 0.88 -7.41
CA ASP A 231 4.01 -0.46 -7.96
C ASP A 231 2.70 -1.05 -7.40
N ARG A 232 2.37 -2.26 -7.84
CA ARG A 232 1.35 -3.13 -7.28
C ARG A 232 1.87 -3.77 -6.00
N GLY A 233 1.01 -3.90 -4.98
CA GLY A 233 1.28 -4.77 -3.85
C GLY A 233 0.80 -6.20 -4.08
N LEU A 234 0.64 -6.96 -3.00
CA LEU A 234 0.13 -8.33 -3.00
C LEU A 234 -1.39 -8.40 -3.13
N GLY A 235 -2.11 -7.29 -2.97
CA GLY A 235 -3.56 -7.24 -3.13
C GLY A 235 -4.35 -8.06 -2.08
N ARG A 236 -3.73 -8.32 -0.92
CA ARG A 236 -4.36 -9.06 0.18
C ARG A 236 -5.37 -8.17 0.94
N ALA A 237 -5.03 -6.90 1.15
CA ALA A 237 -5.91 -5.86 1.66
C ALA A 237 -6.47 -5.03 0.50
N ARG A 238 -7.61 -5.45 -0.05
CA ARG A 238 -8.23 -4.83 -1.23
C ARG A 238 -8.99 -3.55 -0.86
N GLY A 239 -9.09 -2.62 -1.81
CA GLY A 239 -9.81 -1.36 -1.59
C GLY A 239 -9.16 -0.44 -0.55
N VAL A 240 -7.89 -0.66 -0.22
CA VAL A 240 -7.12 0.11 0.76
C VAL A 240 -5.86 0.68 0.10
N VAL A 241 -5.55 1.94 0.38
CA VAL A 241 -4.25 2.54 0.16
C VAL A 241 -3.67 2.91 1.53
N ALA A 242 -2.68 2.15 1.99
CA ALA A 242 -2.11 2.31 3.32
C ALA A 242 -1.13 3.50 3.36
N MET A 243 -1.34 4.41 4.30
CA MET A 243 -0.49 5.57 4.57
C MET A 243 0.16 5.50 5.97
N PRO A 244 1.20 4.66 6.18
CA PRO A 244 2.00 4.68 7.40
C PRO A 244 2.60 6.05 7.76
N HIS A 245 2.69 6.35 9.05
CA HIS A 245 3.26 7.61 9.56
C HIS A 245 2.60 8.87 8.97
N ALA A 246 1.32 8.82 8.62
CA ALA A 246 0.62 9.90 7.93
C ALA A 246 0.84 11.26 8.60
N ARG A 247 0.67 11.39 9.92
CA ARG A 247 0.88 12.67 10.65
C ARG A 247 2.28 13.25 10.48
N ARG A 248 3.29 12.38 10.33
CA ARG A 248 4.71 12.79 10.20
C ARG A 248 5.13 13.03 8.76
N ARG A 249 4.40 12.50 7.78
CA ARG A 249 4.80 12.53 6.36
C ARG A 249 3.89 13.36 5.48
N MET A 250 2.64 13.60 5.88
CA MET A 250 1.62 14.27 5.08
C MET A 250 1.20 15.60 5.71
N VAL A 251 0.80 16.55 4.86
CA VAL A 251 0.14 17.80 5.27
C VAL A 251 -1.36 17.55 5.29
N LEU A 252 -1.85 17.01 6.40
CA LEU A 252 -3.24 16.55 6.54
C LEU A 252 -4.27 17.67 6.67
N ASP A 253 -3.85 18.92 6.88
CA ASP A 253 -4.76 20.08 7.00
C ASP A 253 -5.06 20.74 5.64
N ASP A 254 -4.43 20.29 4.56
CA ASP A 254 -4.72 20.76 3.20
C ASP A 254 -5.89 19.94 2.61
N LEU A 255 -7.10 20.47 2.79
CA LEU A 255 -8.34 19.82 2.34
C LEU A 255 -8.37 19.57 0.83
N ASP A 256 -7.86 20.50 0.02
CA ASP A 256 -7.86 20.37 -1.44
C ASP A 256 -6.98 19.21 -1.89
N ARG A 257 -5.77 19.11 -1.34
CA ARG A 257 -4.85 17.99 -1.63
C ARG A 257 -5.42 16.66 -1.17
N ASN A 258 -5.97 16.63 0.04
CA ASN A 258 -6.60 15.43 0.57
C ASN A 258 -7.79 14.98 -0.27
N ARG A 259 -8.62 15.93 -0.73
CA ARG A 259 -9.76 15.65 -1.60
C ARG A 259 -9.31 15.09 -2.96
N VAL A 260 -8.29 15.69 -3.57
CA VAL A 260 -7.69 15.16 -4.80
C VAL A 260 -7.15 13.75 -4.58
N LEU A 261 -6.46 13.50 -3.47
CA LEU A 261 -5.93 12.18 -3.13
C LEU A 261 -7.04 11.13 -2.95
N ALA A 262 -8.08 11.46 -2.18
CA ALA A 262 -9.23 10.58 -1.93
C ALA A 262 -9.97 10.26 -3.23
N HIS A 263 -10.26 11.26 -4.05
CA HIS A 263 -10.91 11.02 -5.34
C HIS A 263 -10.00 10.27 -6.30
N ARG A 264 -8.70 10.57 -6.38
CA ARG A 264 -7.77 9.88 -7.30
C ARG A 264 -7.82 8.37 -7.13
N PHE A 265 -7.76 7.89 -5.89
CA PHE A 265 -7.71 6.45 -5.59
C PHE A 265 -9.07 5.78 -5.37
N ALA A 266 -10.18 6.53 -5.41
CA ALA A 266 -11.52 5.95 -5.30
C ALA A 266 -11.75 4.86 -6.40
N PRO A 267 -12.37 3.71 -6.05
CA PRO A 267 -13.12 3.45 -4.82
C PRO A 267 -12.27 3.02 -3.61
N ALA A 268 -10.95 2.83 -3.75
CA ALA A 268 -10.09 2.49 -2.63
C ALA A 268 -10.03 3.64 -1.61
N ARG A 269 -9.97 3.28 -0.33
CA ARG A 269 -9.90 4.23 0.78
C ARG A 269 -8.45 4.52 1.16
N ILE A 270 -8.14 5.80 1.35
CA ILE A 270 -6.85 6.23 1.89
C ILE A 270 -6.87 6.03 3.40
N VAL A 271 -6.15 5.04 3.91
CA VAL A 271 -6.16 4.66 5.34
C VAL A 271 -4.89 5.15 6.02
N LEU A 272 -5.04 5.92 7.10
CA LEU A 272 -3.95 6.53 7.84
C LEU A 272 -3.48 5.60 8.97
N LEU A 273 -2.24 5.11 8.87
CA LEU A 273 -1.65 4.19 9.84
C LEU A 273 -0.57 4.91 10.67
N ASP A 274 -1.00 5.66 11.69
CA ASP A 274 -0.12 6.35 12.64
C ASP A 274 0.31 5.43 13.81
N ASP A 275 1.22 5.92 14.67
CA ASP A 275 1.77 5.16 15.80
C ASP A 275 0.67 4.52 16.68
N GLY A 276 0.73 3.19 16.82
CA GLY A 276 -0.24 2.40 17.59
C GLY A 276 -1.52 2.01 16.85
N SER A 277 -1.69 2.40 15.58
CA SER A 277 -2.83 1.96 14.76
C SER A 277 -2.82 0.44 14.55
N ARG A 278 -4.00 -0.18 14.64
CA ARG A 278 -4.22 -1.60 14.36
C ARG A 278 -5.50 -1.73 13.55
N LEU A 279 -5.38 -2.34 12.37
CA LEU A 279 -6.50 -2.49 11.45
C LEU A 279 -6.63 -3.97 11.10
N TYR A 280 -7.67 -4.61 11.61
CA TYR A 280 -7.96 -6.02 11.34
C TYR A 280 -8.91 -6.08 10.15
N LEU A 281 -8.49 -6.80 9.11
CA LEU A 281 -9.26 -7.08 7.91
C LEU A 281 -9.58 -8.58 7.92
N GLU A 282 -10.84 -8.90 8.15
CA GLU A 282 -11.35 -10.28 8.16
C GLU A 282 -11.92 -10.66 6.78
N GLY A 283 -12.55 -11.82 6.65
CA GLY A 283 -12.79 -12.53 5.38
C GLY A 283 -13.49 -11.77 4.24
N ASP A 284 -14.14 -10.63 4.50
CA ASP A 284 -14.76 -9.75 3.50
C ASP A 284 -13.87 -8.57 3.07
N GLY A 285 -12.73 -8.37 3.74
CA GLY A 285 -11.82 -7.26 3.53
C GLY A 285 -12.40 -5.90 3.95
N HIS A 286 -13.50 -5.88 4.71
CA HIS A 286 -14.13 -4.63 5.13
C HIS A 286 -13.25 -3.87 6.10
N LEU A 287 -13.21 -2.56 5.88
CA LEU A 287 -12.54 -1.65 6.79
C LEU A 287 -13.40 -1.50 8.06
N PRO A 288 -12.82 -1.65 9.25
CA PRO A 288 -13.56 -1.46 10.48
C PRO A 288 -13.88 0.03 10.71
N ASP A 289 -14.96 0.32 11.44
CA ASP A 289 -15.47 1.68 11.64
C ASP A 289 -14.45 2.66 12.21
N GLN A 290 -13.54 2.19 13.07
CA GLN A 290 -12.48 2.99 13.68
C GLN A 290 -11.31 3.30 12.73
N ALA A 291 -11.33 2.78 11.49
CA ALA A 291 -10.28 3.05 10.51
C ALA A 291 -10.22 4.56 10.25
N ARG A 292 -9.05 5.16 10.49
CA ARG A 292 -8.82 6.56 10.15
C ARG A 292 -8.61 6.68 8.65
N VAL A 293 -9.42 7.50 8.01
CA VAL A 293 -9.44 7.68 6.55
C VAL A 293 -9.38 9.14 6.17
N ILE A 294 -9.01 9.41 4.91
CA ILE A 294 -9.31 10.68 4.24
C ILE A 294 -10.65 10.50 3.52
N ALA A 295 -11.67 11.27 3.93
CA ALA A 295 -12.99 11.25 3.32
C ALA A 295 -13.00 11.94 1.95
N ALA A 296 -14.09 11.77 1.20
CA ALA A 296 -14.26 12.34 -0.13
C ALA A 296 -14.18 13.89 -0.16
N ASP A 297 -14.48 14.56 0.94
CA ASP A 297 -14.36 16.02 1.07
C ASP A 297 -12.94 16.49 1.45
N GLY A 298 -12.01 15.56 1.68
CA GLY A 298 -10.63 15.84 2.07
C GLY A 298 -10.40 15.92 3.58
N THR A 299 -11.44 15.75 4.40
CA THR A 299 -11.29 15.73 5.86
C THR A 299 -10.72 14.40 6.36
N VAL A 300 -10.03 14.46 7.51
CA VAL A 300 -9.56 13.26 8.21
C VAL A 300 -10.58 12.86 9.26
N THR A 301 -11.14 11.66 9.12
CA THR A 301 -12.23 11.15 9.98
C THR A 301 -12.03 9.66 10.26
N THR A 302 -12.90 9.06 11.05
CA THR A 302 -13.08 7.60 11.06
C THR A 302 -14.13 7.17 10.04
N LEU A 303 -14.06 5.92 9.58
CA LEU A 303 -15.01 5.37 8.60
C LEU A 303 -16.46 5.38 9.13
N GLY A 304 -16.65 5.01 10.40
CA GLY A 304 -17.99 5.02 11.02
C GLY A 304 -18.60 6.42 11.08
N GLU A 305 -17.80 7.44 11.37
CA GLU A 305 -18.24 8.84 11.33
C GLU A 305 -18.57 9.30 9.90
N GLU A 306 -17.76 8.94 8.90
CA GLU A 306 -18.00 9.25 7.48
C GLU A 306 -19.36 8.68 7.02
N MET A 307 -19.63 7.41 7.34
CA MET A 307 -20.88 6.76 6.97
C MET A 307 -22.09 7.36 7.69
N ALA A 308 -21.95 7.73 8.96
CA ALA A 308 -23.02 8.39 9.71
C ALA A 308 -23.38 9.77 9.13
N MET A 309 -22.39 10.56 8.72
CA MET A 309 -22.60 11.86 8.07
C MET A 309 -23.30 11.72 6.71
N THR A 310 -22.94 10.69 5.93
CA THR A 310 -23.53 10.43 4.61
C THR A 310 -24.99 10.00 4.72
N ASN A 311 -25.30 9.05 5.61
CA ASN A 311 -26.67 8.57 5.84
C ASN A 311 -27.57 9.66 6.47
N GLY A 312 -27.01 10.53 7.32
CA GLY A 312 -27.72 11.68 7.89
C GLY A 312 -28.14 12.70 6.83
N ALA A 313 -27.25 12.98 5.86
CA ALA A 313 -27.53 13.89 4.75
C ALA A 313 -28.62 13.34 3.81
N GLU A 314 -28.60 12.04 3.50
CA GLU A 314 -29.64 11.39 2.69
C GLU A 314 -31.01 11.40 3.39
N GLY A 315 -31.04 11.14 4.70
CA GLY A 315 -32.28 11.16 5.50
C GLY A 315 -32.89 12.56 5.67
N GLU A 316 -32.09 13.63 5.69
CA GLU A 316 -32.59 15.01 5.65
C GLU A 316 -33.13 15.40 4.28
N HIS A 317 -32.48 14.95 3.20
CA HIS A 317 -32.92 15.21 1.84
C HIS A 317 -34.28 14.55 1.54
N ASP A 318 -34.53 13.34 2.04
CA ASP A 318 -35.81 12.64 1.93
C ASP A 318 -36.92 13.27 2.80
N ARG A 319 -36.58 13.76 4.01
CA ARG A 319 -37.53 14.51 4.86
C ARG A 319 -37.92 15.85 4.24
N ALA A 320 -37.01 16.51 3.54
CA ALA A 320 -37.29 17.75 2.80
C ALA A 320 -38.15 17.50 1.55
N ALA A 321 -37.95 16.38 0.85
CA ALA A 321 -38.75 15.97 -0.30
C ALA A 321 -40.17 15.52 0.11
N GLY A 322 -40.32 14.83 1.24
CA GLY A 322 -41.62 14.36 1.76
C GLY A 322 -42.56 15.47 2.22
N ARG A 323 -42.04 16.65 2.63
CA ARG A 323 -42.86 17.80 3.05
C ARG A 323 -43.50 18.59 1.89
N ARG A 324 -43.12 18.33 0.63
CA ARG A 324 -43.70 19.02 -0.55
C ARG A 324 -44.91 18.33 -1.19
N ARG A 325 -45.38 17.21 -0.64
CA ARG A 325 -46.62 16.53 -1.08
C ARG A 325 -47.69 16.53 0.01
N GLY A 326 -48.27 17.70 0.27
CA GLY A 326 -49.55 17.89 0.98
C GLY A 326 -50.58 18.51 0.04
N PRO A 327 -51.87 18.15 0.15
CA PRO A 327 -52.78 18.06 -1.00
C PRO A 327 -53.18 19.43 -1.55
N ARG A 328 -53.11 19.56 -2.88
CA ARG A 328 -53.86 20.59 -3.61
C ARG A 328 -55.35 20.31 -3.41
N ARG A 329 -56.03 21.22 -2.72
CA ARG A 329 -57.49 21.35 -2.80
C ARG A 329 -57.89 21.91 -4.15
#